data_AF-C3X3Q4-F1
#
_entry.id   AF-C3X3Q4-F1
#
_cell.length_a   1.000
_cell.length_b   1.000
_cell.length_c   1.000
_cell.angle_alpha   90.00
_cell.angle_beta   90.00
_cell.angle_gamma   90.00
#
_symmetry.space_group_name_H-M   'P 1'
#
loop_
_entity.id
_entity.type
_entity.pdbx_description
1 polymer ?
#
loop_
_entity_poly.entity_id
_entity_poly.type
_entity_poly.pdbx_seq_one_letter_code
_entity_poly.pdbx_strand_id
1 'polypeptide(L)'
;MSNQQAFSLSSTLNVDHLALVVDARKIIGIVFDLAVEAKRGLTPEECECLAAVNRLFDECADACLEHLYAEKPGRPSEKPAPTK
;
A
#
# COMPACT_ATOMS: atom_id res chain seq x y z
N MET A 1 -9.38 0.49 36.62
CA MET A 1 -8.22 1.14 35.97
C MET A 1 -7.40 0.00 35.35
N SER A 2 -7.16 -0.17 34.06
CA SER A 2 -7.45 0.61 32.86
C SER A 2 -7.58 -0.39 31.70
N ASN A 3 -8.69 -0.35 30.97
CA ASN A 3 -8.85 -1.01 29.68
C ASN A 3 -8.03 -0.23 28.65
N GLN A 4 -6.76 -0.59 28.45
CA GLN A 4 -6.08 -0.21 27.21
C GLN A 4 -6.49 -1.23 26.15
N GLN A 5 -7.57 -0.89 25.42
CA GLN A 5 -7.75 -1.38 24.06
C GLN A 5 -6.50 -0.98 23.29
N ALA A 6 -5.55 -1.92 23.17
CA ALA A 6 -4.51 -1.84 22.17
C ALA A 6 -5.22 -1.89 20.81
N PHE A 7 -5.60 -0.73 20.29
CA PHE A 7 -5.87 -0.60 18.87
C PHE A 7 -4.63 -1.14 18.16
N SER A 8 -4.80 -2.21 17.41
CA SER A 8 -3.71 -2.95 16.78
C SER A 8 -3.01 -2.02 15.80
N LEU A 9 -1.90 -1.42 16.22
CA LEU A 9 -1.02 -0.56 15.40
C LEU A 9 -0.66 -1.22 14.06
N SER A 10 -0.65 -2.56 13.99
CA SER A 10 -0.42 -3.33 12.77
C SER A 10 -1.47 -3.10 11.68
N SER A 11 -2.74 -2.91 12.05
CA SER A 11 -3.83 -2.69 11.09
C SER A 11 -3.79 -1.28 10.51
N THR A 12 -3.45 -0.29 11.34
CA THR A 12 -3.35 1.11 10.94
C THR A 12 -2.14 1.34 10.04
N LEU A 13 -1.00 0.71 10.36
CA LEU A 13 0.21 0.77 9.52
C LEU A 13 -0.03 0.22 8.11
N ASN A 14 -0.77 -0.88 7.94
CA ASN A 14 -0.95 -1.48 6.60
C ASN A 14 -1.83 -0.65 5.65
N VAL A 15 -2.84 0.07 6.16
CA VAL A 15 -3.66 0.97 5.34
C VAL A 15 -2.86 2.19 4.90
N ASP A 16 -2.01 2.72 5.79
CA ASP A 16 -1.11 3.84 5.48
C ASP A 16 -0.08 3.47 4.40
N HIS A 17 0.45 2.24 4.42
CA HIS A 17 1.39 1.77 3.38
C HIS A 17 0.74 1.64 2.00
N LEU A 18 -0.47 1.06 1.91
CA LEU A 18 -1.17 0.97 0.62
C LEU A 18 -1.52 2.35 0.07
N ALA A 19 -1.95 3.28 0.94
CA ALA A 19 -2.21 4.66 0.56
C ALA A 19 -0.94 5.36 0.03
N LEU A 20 0.22 5.14 0.68
CA LEU A 20 1.52 5.64 0.22
C LEU A 20 1.89 5.11 -1.17
N VAL A 21 1.66 3.82 -1.46
CA VAL A 21 1.94 3.23 -2.78
C VAL A 21 1.04 3.84 -3.86
N VAL A 22 -0.25 4.05 -3.55
CA VAL A 22 -1.20 4.71 -4.46
C VAL A 22 -0.80 6.15 -4.73
N ASP A 23 -0.37 6.89 -3.71
CA ASP A 23 0.11 8.26 -3.86
C ASP A 23 1.42 8.32 -4.66
N ALA A 24 2.36 7.41 -4.41
CA ALA A 24 3.62 7.32 -5.15
C ALA A 24 3.39 7.05 -6.64
N ARG A 25 2.38 6.25 -7.00
CA ARG A 25 2.01 5.99 -8.40
C ARG A 25 1.60 7.26 -9.16
N LYS A 26 1.07 8.27 -8.48
CA LYS A 26 0.70 9.57 -9.10
C LYS A 26 1.92 10.30 -9.65
N ILE A 27 3.12 10.05 -9.13
CA ILE A 27 4.38 10.65 -9.60
C ILE A 27 4.62 10.31 -11.07
N ILE A 28 4.24 9.10 -11.53
CA ILE A 28 4.41 8.70 -12.93
C ILE A 28 3.61 9.64 -13.85
N GLY A 29 2.35 9.92 -13.51
CA GLY A 29 1.51 10.86 -14.26
C GLY A 29 2.12 12.27 -14.31
N ILE A 30 2.64 12.75 -13.17
CA ILE A 30 3.30 14.06 -13.08
C ILE A 30 4.53 14.13 -14.00
N VAL A 31 5.33 13.06 -14.08
CA VAL A 31 6.50 13.01 -14.97
C VAL A 31 6.08 13.08 -16.44
N PHE A 32 5.01 12.37 -16.82
CA PHE A 32 4.44 12.48 -18.16
C PHE A 32 3.96 13.90 -18.48
N ASP A 33 3.20 14.50 -17.57
CA ASP A 33 2.67 15.86 -17.75
C ASP A 33 3.80 16.89 -17.90
N LEU A 34 4.85 16.79 -17.07
CA LEU A 34 6.03 17.64 -17.17
C LEU A 34 6.80 17.46 -18.49
N ALA A 35 6.91 16.22 -18.98
CA ALA A 35 7.58 15.94 -20.24
C ALA A 35 6.82 16.50 -21.46
N VAL A 36 5.48 16.47 -21.39
CA VAL A 36 4.58 17.09 -22.38
C VAL A 36 4.68 18.62 -22.32
N GLU A 37 4.62 19.22 -21.13
CA GLU A 37 4.72 20.67 -20.93
C GLU A 37 6.08 21.20 -21.41
N ALA A 38 7.16 20.44 -21.19
CA ALA A 38 8.49 20.75 -21.68
C ALA A 38 8.68 20.53 -23.19
N LYS A 39 7.66 20.02 -23.91
CA LYS A 39 7.69 19.69 -25.35
C LYS A 39 8.84 18.78 -25.78
N ARG A 40 9.44 18.02 -24.86
CA ARG A 40 10.58 17.13 -25.16
C ARG A 40 10.13 15.69 -25.36
N GLY A 41 8.93 15.33 -24.91
CA GLY A 41 8.50 13.94 -24.83
C GLY A 41 9.36 13.14 -23.84
N LEU A 42 9.32 11.83 -23.92
CA LEU A 42 10.18 10.93 -23.14
C LEU A 42 11.05 10.13 -24.11
N THR A 43 12.31 9.91 -23.74
CA THR A 43 13.16 8.97 -24.49
C THR A 43 12.69 7.53 -24.25
N PRO A 44 13.07 6.57 -25.13
CA PRO A 44 12.79 5.16 -24.90
C PRO A 44 13.28 4.67 -23.53
N GLU A 45 14.49 5.07 -23.12
CA GLU A 45 15.09 4.70 -21.83
C GLU A 45 14.29 5.27 -20.66
N GLU A 46 13.79 6.50 -20.78
CA GLU A 46 12.94 7.13 -19.75
C GLU A 46 11.59 6.43 -19.64
N CYS A 47 11.02 5.99 -20.77
CA CYS A 47 9.79 5.20 -20.79
C CYS A 47 9.99 3.83 -20.14
N GLU A 48 11.10 3.16 -20.42
CA GLU A 48 11.47 1.88 -19.80
C GLU A 48 11.68 2.02 -18.29
N CYS A 49 12.34 3.10 -17.86
CA CYS A 49 12.53 3.41 -16.45
C CYS A 49 11.19 3.63 -15.74
N LEU A 50 10.29 4.43 -16.32
CA LEU A 50 8.94 4.64 -15.76
C LEU A 50 8.12 3.35 -15.74
N ALA A 51 8.24 2.50 -16.76
CA ALA A 51 7.58 1.20 -16.77
C ALA A 51 8.10 0.27 -15.66
N ALA A 52 9.42 0.27 -15.41
CA ALA A 52 10.02 -0.48 -14.31
C ALA A 52 9.55 0.03 -12.94
N VAL A 53 9.51 1.36 -12.75
CA VAL A 53 8.98 1.98 -11.52
C VAL A 53 7.50 1.65 -11.33
N ASN A 54 6.70 1.65 -12.39
CA ASN A 54 5.28 1.28 -12.30
C ASN A 54 5.11 -0.17 -11.83
N ARG A 55 5.88 -1.11 -12.38
CA ARG A 55 5.86 -2.52 -11.96
C ARG A 55 6.24 -2.68 -10.49
N LEU A 56 7.24 -1.94 -10.02
CA LEU A 56 7.63 -1.94 -8.61
C LEU A 56 6.47 -1.49 -7.70
N PHE A 57 5.71 -0.48 -8.11
CA PHE A 57 4.53 -0.05 -7.36
C PHE A 57 3.37 -1.06 -7.40
N ASP A 58 3.20 -1.81 -8.50
CA ASP A 58 2.23 -2.91 -8.54
C ASP A 58 2.64 -4.03 -7.56
N GLU A 59 3.91 -4.47 -7.60
CA GLU A 59 4.44 -5.49 -6.67
C GLU A 59 4.33 -5.06 -5.20
N CYS A 60 4.60 -3.80 -4.89
CA CYS A 60 4.45 -3.26 -3.54
C CYS A 60 2.99 -3.20 -3.08
N ALA A 61 2.05 -2.86 -3.98
CA ALA A 61 0.63 -2.86 -3.67
C ALA A 61 0.13 -4.29 -3.40
N ASP A 62 0.54 -5.25 -4.23
CA ASP A 62 0.21 -6.66 -4.05
C ASP A 62 0.74 -7.20 -2.71
N ALA A 63 1.99 -6.91 -2.36
CA ALA A 63 2.55 -7.28 -1.06
C ALA A 63 1.76 -6.67 0.12
N CYS A 64 1.35 -5.40 0.01
CA CYS A 64 0.51 -4.75 1.03
C CYS A 64 -0.84 -5.45 1.17
N LEU A 65 -1.47 -5.84 0.06
CA LEU A 65 -2.74 -6.55 0.06
C LEU A 65 -2.59 -7.98 0.61
N GLU A 66 -1.55 -8.72 0.20
CA GLU A 66 -1.24 -10.04 0.74
C GLU A 66 -1.07 -10.00 2.25
N HIS A 67 -0.33 -9.02 2.80
CA HIS A 67 -0.24 -8.83 4.25
C HIS A 67 -1.58 -8.48 4.92
N LEU A 68 -2.43 -7.68 4.26
CA LEU A 68 -3.74 -7.31 4.79
C LEU A 68 -4.70 -8.51 4.87
N TYR A 69 -4.62 -9.42 3.90
CA TYR A 69 -5.53 -10.56 3.77
C TYR A 69 -4.96 -11.88 4.32
N ALA A 70 -3.64 -12.01 4.49
CA ALA A 70 -3.00 -13.19 5.10
C ALA A 70 -3.39 -13.39 6.58
N GLU A 71 -3.84 -12.36 7.29
CA GLU A 71 -4.24 -12.46 8.70
C GLU A 71 -5.64 -13.09 8.95
N LYS A 72 -6.38 -13.54 7.93
CA LYS A 72 -7.67 -14.24 8.14
C LYS A 72 -7.76 -15.48 7.23
N PRO A 73 -7.75 -16.72 7.78
CA PRO A 73 -8.80 -17.18 8.70
C PRO A 73 -8.31 -18.13 9.82
N GLY A 74 -8.44 -17.71 11.08
CA GLY A 74 -8.14 -18.60 12.22
C GLY A 74 -8.23 -17.97 13.60
N ARG A 75 -9.27 -17.19 13.91
CA ARG A 75 -9.65 -16.96 15.33
C ARG A 75 -11.04 -17.54 15.57
N PRO A 76 -11.15 -18.68 16.28
CA PRO A 76 -12.35 -18.93 17.05
C PRO A 76 -12.49 -17.73 17.99
N SER A 77 -13.62 -17.05 17.94
CA SER A 77 -13.98 -16.07 18.95
C SER A 77 -14.21 -16.84 20.25
N GLU A 78 -13.17 -17.03 21.05
CA GLU A 78 -13.32 -17.46 22.44
C GLU A 78 -13.97 -16.30 23.19
N LYS A 79 -15.30 -16.32 23.23
CA LYS A 79 -16.06 -15.57 24.24
C LYS A 79 -15.53 -16.01 25.60
N PRO A 80 -15.18 -15.10 26.52
CA PRO A 80 -14.87 -15.50 27.88
C PRO A 80 -16.14 -16.13 28.48
N ALA A 81 -16.06 -17.42 28.81
CA ALA A 81 -17.10 -18.10 29.57
C ALA A 81 -17.15 -17.46 30.97
N PRO A 82 -18.35 -17.10 31.48
CA PRO A 82 -18.46 -16.54 32.81
C PRO A 82 -18.17 -17.65 33.82
N THR A 83 -17.08 -17.52 34.58
CA THR A 83 -16.81 -18.38 35.72
C THR A 83 -17.77 -17.97 36.84
N LYS A 84 -18.54 -18.95 37.34
CA LYS A 84 -19.38 -18.80 38.54
C LYS A 84 -18.54 -18.51 39.77
#